data_AF-A0A8X8I8U8-F1
#
_entry.id   AF-A0A8X8I8U8-F1
#
_cell.length_a   1.000
_cell.length_b   1.000
_cell.length_c   1.000
_cell.angle_alpha   90.00
_cell.angle_beta   90.00
_cell.angle_gamma   90.00
#
_symmetry.space_group_name_H-M   'P 1'
#
loop_
_entity.id
_entity.type
_entity.pdbx_description
1 polymer ?
#
loop_
_entity_poly.entity_id
_entity_poly.type
_entity_poly.pdbx_seq_one_letter_code
_entity_poly.pdbx_strand_id
1 'polypeptide(L)'
;MTWLSIHFACITCNKHIREAIWNSAFFPNLLTMLSAFIVLAVVVVLLSALSAKRYKTRLAAYPESEELTPVPLTTAAMVLGIGLGGFVDGIVLHQILQWHEMLSKKIPPTDYVNKSVNMFWDGVFHAFCLIVLLVGVVLLWKLLWRKDIARSGNLLVGGMLLGWGLFNIIEGIINHHLLKLHNVREVALNIPAWNWGFLVFSVLLIIAGYSLVNTKKVT
;
A
#
# COMPACT_ATOMS: atom_id res chain seq x y z
N MET A 1 -14.50 35.20 -29.17
CA MET A 1 -13.77 33.98 -28.78
C MET A 1 -12.76 34.39 -27.70
N THR A 2 -12.82 34.03 -26.42
CA THR A 2 -13.47 32.91 -25.71
C THR A 2 -13.52 33.26 -24.21
N TRP A 3 -14.69 33.60 -23.68
CA TRP A 3 -14.95 33.66 -22.23
C TRP A 3 -15.69 32.40 -21.72
N LEU A 4 -15.71 31.34 -22.53
CA LEU A 4 -16.53 30.13 -22.33
C LEU A 4 -15.70 28.84 -22.27
N SER A 5 -14.41 28.95 -21.94
CA SER A 5 -13.53 27.79 -21.85
C SER A 5 -12.80 27.85 -20.50
N ILE A 6 -12.84 26.76 -19.73
CA ILE A 6 -12.10 26.54 -18.46
C ILE A 6 -12.82 27.02 -17.17
N HIS A 7 -14.09 26.66 -16.96
CA HIS A 7 -14.65 26.63 -15.59
C HIS A 7 -14.67 25.21 -14.99
N PHE A 8 -14.87 24.17 -15.81
CA PHE A 8 -14.80 22.78 -15.36
C PHE A 8 -13.38 22.23 -15.15
N ALA A 9 -12.35 22.91 -15.65
CA ALA A 9 -10.95 22.46 -15.57
C ALA A 9 -10.11 23.23 -14.53
N CYS A 10 -10.74 24.13 -13.76
CA CYS A 10 -10.06 24.82 -12.67
C CYS A 10 -10.10 23.96 -11.40
N ILE A 11 -9.26 22.91 -11.35
CA ILE A 11 -9.16 21.96 -10.22
C ILE A 11 -8.96 22.69 -8.87
N THR A 12 -8.29 23.84 -8.92
CA THR A 12 -8.28 24.84 -7.85
C THR A 12 -8.38 26.23 -8.45
N CYS A 13 -9.33 27.04 -7.95
CA CYS A 13 -9.46 28.46 -8.30
C CYS A 13 -8.28 29.32 -7.80
N ASN A 14 -7.37 28.73 -7.01
CA ASN A 14 -6.13 29.37 -6.58
C ASN A 14 -5.01 29.13 -7.60
N LYS A 15 -4.61 30.20 -8.29
CA LYS A 15 -3.54 30.18 -9.31
C LYS A 15 -2.21 29.69 -8.74
N HIS A 16 -1.83 30.10 -7.53
CA HIS A 16 -0.56 29.72 -6.89
C HIS A 16 -0.50 28.22 -6.60
N ILE A 17 -1.59 27.63 -6.09
CA ILE A 17 -1.66 26.16 -5.88
C ILE A 17 -1.60 25.43 -7.21
N ARG A 18 -2.36 25.90 -8.22
CA ARG A 18 -2.36 25.27 -9.55
C ARG A 18 -0.97 25.24 -10.17
N GLU A 19 -0.26 26.36 -10.15
CA GLU A 19 1.10 26.46 -10.69
C GLU A 19 2.10 25.63 -9.87
N ALA A 20 1.90 25.52 -8.54
CA ALA A 20 2.74 24.69 -7.69
C ALA A 20 2.52 23.18 -7.91
N ILE A 21 1.29 22.74 -8.23
CA ILE A 21 1.01 21.35 -8.60
C ILE A 21 1.50 21.05 -10.01
N TRP A 22 1.12 21.88 -10.99
CA TRP A 22 1.36 21.66 -12.42
C TRP A 22 2.65 22.33 -12.90
N ASN A 23 3.76 22.04 -12.22
CA ASN A 23 5.10 22.50 -12.60
C ASN A 23 5.88 21.41 -13.35
N SER A 24 7.13 21.70 -13.71
CA SER A 24 8.01 20.75 -14.39
C SER A 24 8.32 19.48 -13.59
N ALA A 25 8.10 19.49 -12.26
CA ALA A 25 8.29 18.35 -11.38
C ALA A 25 7.06 17.43 -11.27
N PHE A 26 5.92 17.77 -11.90
CA PHE A 26 4.70 16.94 -11.83
C PHE A 26 4.95 15.49 -12.29
N PHE A 27 5.42 15.30 -13.52
CA PHE A 27 5.67 13.95 -14.05
C PHE A 27 6.82 13.23 -13.33
N PRO A 28 7.97 13.88 -13.03
CA PRO A 28 8.98 13.29 -12.17
C PRO A 28 8.43 12.79 -10.84
N ASN A 29 7.69 13.62 -10.09
CA ASN A 29 7.10 13.23 -8.81
C ASN A 29 6.12 12.07 -8.96
N LEU A 30 5.28 12.09 -10.00
CA LEU A 30 4.35 11.00 -10.29
C LEU A 30 5.09 9.68 -10.55
N LEU A 31 6.13 9.69 -11.40
CA LEU A 31 6.93 8.50 -11.69
C LEU A 31 7.68 7.99 -10.46
N THR A 32 8.23 8.92 -9.67
CA THR A 32 8.92 8.61 -8.42
C THR A 32 7.97 7.96 -7.41
N MET A 33 6.76 8.51 -7.22
CA MET A 33 5.74 7.91 -6.36
C MET A 33 5.25 6.55 -6.87
N LEU A 34 5.05 6.42 -8.18
CA LEU A 34 4.64 5.17 -8.81
C LEU A 34 5.68 4.05 -8.65
N SER A 35 6.96 4.39 -8.50
CA SER A 35 8.03 3.40 -8.38
C SER A 35 7.81 2.43 -7.21
N ALA A 36 7.37 2.92 -6.05
CA ALA A 36 7.08 2.09 -4.89
C ALA A 36 5.92 1.10 -5.16
N PHE A 37 4.86 1.58 -5.81
CA PHE A 37 3.72 0.74 -6.19
C PHE A 37 4.09 -0.30 -7.26
N ILE A 38 4.94 0.05 -8.22
CA ILE A 38 5.43 -0.89 -9.24
C ILE A 38 6.27 -1.99 -8.58
N VAL A 39 7.21 -1.63 -7.71
CA VAL A 39 8.03 -2.59 -6.98
C VAL A 39 7.14 -3.50 -6.12
N LEU A 40 6.18 -2.91 -5.39
CA LEU A 40 5.20 -3.66 -4.60
C LEU A 40 4.39 -4.64 -5.44
N ALA A 41 3.87 -4.22 -6.60
CA ALA A 41 3.13 -5.09 -7.51
C ALA A 41 3.99 -6.27 -8.00
N VAL A 42 5.25 -6.01 -8.39
CA VAL A 42 6.18 -7.06 -8.82
C VAL A 42 6.44 -8.05 -7.69
N VAL A 43 6.74 -7.57 -6.47
CA VAL A 43 7.00 -8.43 -5.32
C VAL A 43 5.79 -9.29 -4.97
N VAL A 44 4.58 -8.72 -4.97
CA VAL A 44 3.34 -9.47 -4.72
C VAL A 44 3.13 -10.56 -5.76
N VAL A 45 3.27 -10.23 -7.05
CA VAL A 45 3.12 -11.22 -8.13
C VAL A 45 4.13 -12.36 -8.00
N LEU A 46 5.39 -12.04 -7.72
CA LEU A 46 6.44 -13.04 -7.51
C LEU A 46 6.14 -13.94 -6.31
N LEU A 47 5.79 -13.37 -5.16
CA LEU A 47 5.47 -14.13 -3.95
C LEU A 47 4.25 -15.02 -4.16
N SER A 48 3.20 -14.52 -4.84
CA SER A 48 2.02 -15.32 -5.20
C SER A 48 2.37 -16.47 -6.15
N ALA A 49 3.22 -16.23 -7.15
CA ALA A 49 3.66 -17.27 -8.08
C ALA A 49 4.50 -18.35 -7.38
N LEU A 50 5.42 -17.95 -6.50
CA LEU A 50 6.25 -18.87 -5.70
C LEU A 50 5.40 -19.69 -4.73
N SER A 51 4.44 -19.06 -4.06
CA SER A 51 3.50 -19.72 -3.16
C SER A 51 2.63 -20.76 -3.89
N ALA A 52 2.10 -20.38 -5.06
CA ALA A 52 1.34 -21.30 -5.92
C ALA A 52 2.19 -22.49 -6.40
N LYS A 53 3.45 -22.25 -6.80
CA LYS A 53 4.38 -23.32 -7.20
C LYS A 53 4.65 -24.26 -6.03
N ARG A 54 4.96 -23.74 -4.84
CA ARG A 54 5.21 -24.52 -3.63
C ARG A 54 4.00 -25.39 -3.24
N TYR A 55 2.80 -24.84 -3.31
CA TYR A 55 1.57 -25.60 -3.04
C TYR A 55 1.39 -26.77 -4.03
N LYS A 56 1.54 -26.53 -5.34
CA LYS A 56 1.47 -27.58 -6.36
C LYS A 56 2.51 -28.69 -6.14
N THR A 57 3.74 -28.33 -5.80
CA THR A 57 4.79 -29.31 -5.48
C THR A 57 4.46 -30.14 -4.25
N ARG A 58 3.86 -29.55 -3.21
CA ARG A 58 3.41 -30.31 -2.02
C ARG A 58 2.27 -31.28 -2.33
N LEU A 59 1.28 -30.83 -3.10
CA LEU A 59 0.16 -31.69 -3.51
C LEU A 59 0.66 -32.90 -4.33
N ALA A 60 1.63 -32.69 -5.22
CA ALA A 60 2.26 -33.77 -5.98
C ALA A 60 3.06 -34.75 -5.11
N ALA A 61 3.67 -34.28 -4.01
CA ALA A 61 4.41 -35.12 -3.08
C ALA A 61 3.51 -35.93 -2.13
N TYR A 62 2.28 -35.47 -1.87
CA TYR A 62 1.32 -36.11 -0.95
C TYR A 62 -0.08 -36.19 -1.59
N PRO A 63 -0.29 -37.08 -2.58
CA PRO A 63 -1.51 -37.11 -3.38
C PRO A 63 -2.77 -37.54 -2.61
N GLU A 64 -2.62 -38.20 -1.46
CA GLU A 64 -3.76 -38.62 -0.62
C GLU A 64 -4.22 -37.57 0.40
N SER A 65 -3.58 -36.39 0.49
CA SER A 65 -4.01 -35.36 1.44
C SER A 65 -5.19 -34.55 0.89
N GLU A 66 -6.30 -34.49 1.64
CA GLU A 66 -7.42 -33.57 1.37
C GLU A 66 -7.06 -32.11 1.75
N GLU A 67 -5.96 -31.57 1.23
CA GLU A 67 -5.56 -30.17 1.50
C GLU A 67 -6.25 -29.19 0.54
N LEU A 68 -7.30 -28.51 1.02
CA LEU A 68 -7.87 -27.33 0.35
C LEU A 68 -6.79 -26.26 0.10
N THR A 69 -6.84 -25.57 -1.04
CA THR A 69 -5.78 -24.61 -1.39
C THR A 69 -5.89 -23.29 -0.58
N PRO A 70 -4.86 -22.90 0.19
CA PRO A 70 -4.88 -21.63 0.93
C PRO A 70 -4.42 -20.44 0.06
N VAL A 71 -3.66 -20.71 -1.00
CA VAL A 71 -2.95 -19.69 -1.80
C VAL A 71 -3.87 -18.62 -2.40
N PRO A 72 -5.05 -18.97 -2.97
CA PRO A 72 -5.93 -17.94 -3.54
C PRO A 72 -6.48 -16.98 -2.49
N LEU A 73 -6.86 -17.49 -1.30
CA LEU A 73 -7.41 -16.66 -0.23
C LEU A 73 -6.35 -15.76 0.39
N THR A 74 -5.19 -16.32 0.74
CA THR A 74 -4.09 -15.53 1.32
C THR A 74 -3.61 -14.45 0.34
N THR A 75 -3.53 -14.75 -0.96
CA THR A 75 -3.16 -13.77 -1.98
C THR A 75 -4.19 -12.64 -2.09
N ALA A 76 -5.47 -12.97 -2.19
CA ALA A 76 -6.54 -11.95 -2.26
C ALA A 76 -6.56 -11.07 -1.00
N ALA A 77 -6.38 -11.69 0.17
CA ALA A 77 -6.28 -11.02 1.45
C ALA A 77 -5.03 -10.13 1.57
N MET A 78 -3.88 -10.55 1.04
CA MET A 78 -2.67 -9.73 0.96
C MET A 78 -2.89 -8.48 0.12
N VAL A 79 -3.48 -8.61 -1.07
CA VAL A 79 -3.80 -7.44 -1.91
C VAL A 79 -4.74 -6.48 -1.18
N LEU A 80 -5.76 -7.02 -0.49
CA LEU A 80 -6.65 -6.21 0.33
C LEU A 80 -5.89 -5.50 1.47
N GLY A 81 -5.00 -6.22 2.16
CA GLY A 81 -4.17 -5.71 3.25
C GLY A 81 -3.23 -4.59 2.84
N ILE A 82 -2.68 -4.64 1.63
CA ILE A 82 -1.87 -3.54 1.06
C ILE A 82 -2.70 -2.26 0.94
N GLY A 83 -3.90 -2.37 0.34
CA GLY A 83 -4.77 -1.20 0.16
C GLY A 83 -5.20 -0.61 1.51
N LEU A 84 -5.56 -1.46 2.47
CA LEU A 84 -5.90 -1.03 3.83
C LEU A 84 -4.73 -0.39 4.57
N GLY A 85 -3.54 -0.98 4.50
CA GLY A 85 -2.34 -0.43 5.11
C GLY A 85 -2.03 0.98 4.59
N GLY A 86 -2.10 1.17 3.27
CA GLY A 86 -1.93 2.49 2.65
C GLY A 86 -3.01 3.49 3.04
N PHE A 87 -4.27 3.07 3.18
CA PHE A 87 -5.31 3.95 3.71
C PHE A 87 -5.08 4.32 5.17
N VAL A 88 -4.66 3.37 6.01
CA VAL A 88 -4.37 3.67 7.43
C VAL A 88 -3.21 4.65 7.53
N ASP A 89 -2.14 4.45 6.75
CA ASP A 89 -1.02 5.39 6.66
C ASP A 89 -1.48 6.79 6.23
N GLY A 90 -2.15 6.90 5.08
CA GLY A 90 -2.56 8.22 4.58
C GLY A 90 -3.67 8.89 5.40
N ILE A 91 -4.62 8.15 5.97
CA ILE A 91 -5.66 8.76 6.82
C ILE A 91 -5.10 9.10 8.20
N VAL A 92 -4.46 8.13 8.88
CA VAL A 92 -4.05 8.32 10.27
C VAL A 92 -2.76 9.14 10.33
N LEU A 93 -1.73 8.79 9.58
CA LEU A 93 -0.43 9.46 9.67
C LEU A 93 -0.42 10.77 8.87
N HIS A 94 -0.97 10.80 7.64
CA HIS A 94 -0.92 12.04 6.84
C HIS A 94 -1.99 13.06 7.22
N GLN A 95 -3.23 12.62 7.45
CA GLN A 95 -4.35 13.56 7.57
C GLN A 95 -4.73 13.88 9.02
N ILE A 96 -4.88 12.85 9.87
CA ILE A 96 -5.29 13.03 11.27
C ILE A 96 -4.11 13.53 12.11
N LEU A 97 -3.00 12.78 12.11
CA LEU A 97 -1.83 13.10 12.92
C LEU A 97 -0.92 14.13 12.25
N GLN A 98 -0.95 14.21 10.92
CA GLN A 98 -0.12 15.11 10.11
C GLN A 98 1.37 14.97 10.46
N TRP A 99 1.82 13.73 10.66
CA TRP A 99 3.22 13.46 10.95
C TRP A 99 4.11 13.65 9.73
N HIS A 100 3.56 13.34 8.56
CA HIS A 100 4.19 13.46 7.26
C HIS A 100 3.14 13.48 6.15
N GLU A 101 3.54 13.87 4.96
CA GLU A 101 2.72 13.81 3.75
C GLU A 101 3.58 13.26 2.62
N MET A 102 2.98 12.89 1.48
CA MET A 102 3.71 12.19 0.41
C MET A 102 5.04 12.84 0.01
N LEU A 103 5.14 14.17 0.03
CA LEU A 103 6.35 14.91 -0.36
C LEU A 103 6.89 15.82 0.75
N SER A 104 6.51 15.62 2.02
CA SER A 104 6.75 16.58 3.11
C SER A 104 8.22 16.93 3.38
N LYS A 105 9.16 16.04 3.01
CA LYS A 105 10.60 16.31 3.13
C LYS A 105 11.16 17.11 1.96
N LYS A 106 10.53 17.01 0.78
CA LYS A 106 10.92 17.74 -0.44
C LYS A 106 10.20 19.07 -0.56
N ILE A 107 8.93 19.10 -0.13
CA ILE A 107 8.02 20.25 -0.14
C ILE A 107 7.49 20.39 1.28
N PRO A 108 8.20 21.10 2.17
CA PRO A 108 7.78 21.25 3.56
C PRO A 108 6.39 21.92 3.67
N PRO A 109 5.41 21.30 4.37
CA PRO A 109 4.03 21.78 4.46
C PRO A 109 3.87 22.94 5.47
N THR A 110 4.75 23.93 5.42
CA THR A 110 4.83 25.04 6.39
C THR A 110 3.94 26.24 6.03
N ASP A 111 3.37 26.24 4.83
CA ASP A 111 2.45 27.26 4.35
C ASP A 111 1.26 26.64 3.61
N TYR A 112 0.25 27.47 3.34
CA TYR A 112 -0.98 27.05 2.69
C TYR A 112 -0.77 26.41 1.31
N VAL A 113 0.18 26.91 0.52
CA VAL A 113 0.43 26.41 -0.84
C VAL A 113 1.07 25.03 -0.76
N ASN A 114 2.15 24.89 0.01
CA ASN A 114 2.86 23.61 0.16
C ASN A 114 1.99 22.55 0.85
N LYS A 115 1.18 22.93 1.83
CA LYS A 115 0.20 22.02 2.44
C LYS A 115 -0.82 21.54 1.42
N SER A 116 -1.32 22.44 0.56
CA SER A 116 -2.27 22.09 -0.51
C SER A 116 -1.65 21.19 -1.58
N VAL A 117 -0.38 21.40 -1.93
CA VAL A 117 0.36 20.53 -2.85
C VAL A 117 0.53 19.13 -2.26
N ASN A 118 0.93 19.03 -0.99
CA ASN A 118 1.04 17.73 -0.31
C ASN A 118 -0.32 17.02 -0.22
N MET A 119 -1.39 17.74 0.12
CA MET A 119 -2.76 17.20 0.13
C MET A 119 -3.18 16.63 -1.22
N PHE A 120 -2.79 17.28 -2.33
CA PHE A 120 -3.01 16.75 -3.68
C PHE A 120 -2.29 15.41 -3.88
N TRP A 121 -1.01 15.32 -3.51
CA TRP A 121 -0.23 14.09 -3.66
C TRP A 121 -0.69 12.97 -2.72
N ASP A 122 -1.15 13.29 -1.51
CA ASP A 122 -1.83 12.34 -0.62
C ASP A 122 -3.11 11.79 -1.27
N GLY A 123 -3.87 12.64 -1.98
CA GLY A 123 -5.04 12.21 -2.75
C GLY A 123 -4.69 11.26 -3.89
N VAL A 124 -3.60 11.52 -4.61
CA VAL A 124 -3.08 10.61 -5.65
C VAL A 124 -2.66 9.27 -5.03
N PHE A 125 -1.98 9.30 -3.89
CA PHE A 125 -1.62 8.10 -3.14
C PHE A 125 -2.86 7.29 -2.70
N HIS A 126 -3.86 7.95 -2.11
CA HIS A 126 -5.14 7.32 -1.74
C HIS A 126 -5.87 6.72 -2.93
N ALA A 127 -5.83 7.34 -4.11
CA ALA A 127 -6.43 6.78 -5.32
C ALA A 127 -5.78 5.45 -5.70
N PHE A 128 -4.45 5.32 -5.57
CA PHE A 128 -3.77 4.03 -5.75
C PHE A 128 -4.17 3.02 -4.67
N CYS A 129 -4.23 3.41 -3.40
CA CYS A 129 -4.72 2.56 -2.31
C CYS A 129 -6.14 2.05 -2.58
N LEU A 130 -7.03 2.91 -3.09
CA LEU A 130 -8.40 2.56 -3.47
C LEU A 130 -8.43 1.52 -4.58
N ILE A 131 -7.65 1.72 -5.65
CA ILE A 131 -7.56 0.76 -6.75
C ILE A 131 -7.10 -0.61 -6.23
N VAL A 132 -6.05 -0.64 -5.42
CA VAL A 132 -5.51 -1.89 -4.86
C VAL A 132 -6.54 -2.57 -3.95
N LEU A 133 -7.22 -1.81 -3.10
CA LEU A 133 -8.29 -2.30 -2.24
C LEU A 133 -9.43 -2.93 -3.06
N LEU A 134 -9.89 -2.24 -4.11
CA LEU A 134 -10.93 -2.74 -5.01
C LEU A 134 -10.51 -4.02 -5.74
N VAL A 135 -9.25 -4.10 -6.19
CA VAL A 135 -8.69 -5.34 -6.77
C VAL A 135 -8.74 -6.47 -5.73
N GLY A 136 -8.36 -6.21 -4.48
CA GLY A 136 -8.48 -7.18 -3.39
C GLY A 136 -9.90 -7.68 -3.18
N VAL A 137 -10.89 -6.77 -3.18
CA VAL A 137 -12.31 -7.12 -3.09
C VAL A 137 -12.76 -7.98 -4.28
N VAL A 138 -12.41 -7.61 -5.51
CA VAL A 138 -12.75 -8.39 -6.72
C VAL A 138 -12.11 -9.78 -6.67
N LEU A 139 -10.86 -9.89 -6.19
CA LEU A 139 -10.20 -11.18 -6.01
C LEU A 139 -10.96 -12.04 -4.99
N LEU A 140 -11.31 -11.50 -3.83
CA LEU A 140 -12.13 -12.20 -2.82
C LEU A 140 -13.49 -12.61 -3.37
N TRP A 141 -14.16 -11.74 -4.11
CA TRP A 141 -15.45 -12.04 -4.75
C TRP A 141 -15.36 -13.23 -5.71
N LYS A 142 -14.29 -13.30 -6.52
CA LYS A 142 -14.05 -14.45 -7.41
C LYS A 142 -13.84 -15.76 -6.65
N LEU A 143 -13.35 -15.73 -5.41
CA LEU A 143 -13.16 -16.94 -4.59
C LEU A 143 -14.48 -17.55 -4.11
N LEU A 144 -15.57 -16.77 -4.03
CA LEU A 144 -16.89 -17.28 -3.63
C LEU A 144 -17.39 -18.39 -4.56
N TRP A 145 -16.96 -18.37 -5.82
CA TRP A 145 -17.39 -19.30 -6.87
C TRP A 145 -16.49 -20.55 -6.98
N ARG A 146 -15.44 -20.66 -6.16
CA ARG A 146 -14.55 -21.82 -6.15
C ARG A 146 -14.94 -22.80 -5.03
N LYS A 147 -14.84 -24.10 -5.34
CA LYS A 147 -15.20 -25.19 -4.41
C LYS A 147 -14.01 -25.73 -3.61
N ASP A 148 -12.79 -25.49 -4.06
CA ASP A 148 -11.53 -26.08 -3.60
C ASP A 148 -10.69 -25.15 -2.69
N ILE A 149 -11.30 -24.12 -2.10
CA ILE A 149 -10.60 -23.11 -1.30
C ILE A 149 -10.76 -23.36 0.20
N ALA A 150 -9.63 -23.25 0.93
CA ALA A 150 -9.64 -23.21 2.38
C ALA A 150 -10.25 -21.89 2.88
N ARG A 151 -11.50 -21.91 3.33
CA ARG A 151 -12.13 -20.77 4.02
C ARG A 151 -11.67 -20.76 5.47
N SER A 152 -10.89 -19.75 5.85
CA SER A 152 -10.31 -19.60 7.18
C SER A 152 -10.11 -18.13 7.53
N GLY A 153 -10.58 -17.72 8.72
CA GLY A 153 -10.32 -16.39 9.25
C GLY A 153 -8.82 -16.11 9.44
N ASN A 154 -8.04 -17.13 9.80
CA ASN A 154 -6.59 -17.00 9.95
C ASN A 154 -5.89 -16.73 8.62
N LEU A 155 -6.34 -17.35 7.52
CA LEU A 155 -5.79 -17.09 6.18
C LEU A 155 -6.16 -15.69 5.68
N LEU A 156 -7.36 -15.21 6.01
CA LEU A 156 -7.82 -13.87 5.68
C LEU A 156 -7.04 -12.81 6.47
N VAL A 157 -7.11 -12.84 7.81
CA VAL A 157 -6.43 -11.88 8.67
C VAL A 157 -4.92 -11.97 8.49
N GLY A 158 -4.37 -13.18 8.45
CA GLY A 158 -2.94 -13.38 8.22
C GLY A 158 -2.46 -12.85 6.88
N GLY A 159 -3.24 -13.07 5.81
CA GLY A 159 -2.98 -12.48 4.50
C GLY A 159 -3.02 -10.95 4.54
N MET A 160 -4.03 -10.35 5.18
CA MET A 160 -4.12 -8.89 5.30
C MET A 160 -2.93 -8.29 6.06
N LEU A 161 -2.48 -8.91 7.15
CA LEU A 161 -1.29 -8.47 7.89
C LEU A 161 -0.01 -8.61 7.07
N LEU A 162 0.15 -9.69 6.31
CA LEU A 162 1.27 -9.87 5.38
C LEU A 162 1.27 -8.77 4.31
N GLY A 163 0.11 -8.45 3.75
CA GLY A 163 -0.07 -7.40 2.76
C GLY A 163 0.30 -6.01 3.31
N TRP A 164 -0.23 -5.67 4.49
CA TRP A 164 0.08 -4.40 5.16
C TRP A 164 1.57 -4.30 5.47
N GLY A 165 2.15 -5.30 6.13
CA GLY A 165 3.57 -5.28 6.46
C GLY A 165 4.46 -5.16 5.21
N LEU A 166 4.11 -5.83 4.11
CA LEU A 166 4.82 -5.70 2.85
C LEU A 166 4.72 -4.29 2.25
N PHE A 167 3.52 -3.70 2.28
CA PHE A 167 3.31 -2.30 1.88
C PHE A 167 4.24 -1.38 2.66
N ASN A 168 4.23 -1.43 3.98
CA ASN A 168 5.06 -0.56 4.81
C ASN A 168 6.57 -0.79 4.59
N ILE A 169 7.03 -2.02 4.37
CA ILE A 169 8.46 -2.27 4.07
C ILE A 169 8.87 -1.59 2.78
N ILE A 170 8.08 -1.75 1.71
CA ILE A 170 8.43 -1.21 0.39
C ILE A 170 8.30 0.31 0.40
N GLU A 171 7.21 0.83 0.96
CA GLU A 171 6.98 2.26 1.19
C GLU A 171 8.15 2.84 1.99
N GLY A 172 8.48 2.28 3.15
CA GLY A 172 9.51 2.84 4.02
C GLY A 172 10.90 2.77 3.42
N ILE A 173 11.29 1.66 2.78
CA ILE A 173 12.59 1.56 2.11
C ILE A 173 12.69 2.55 0.96
N ILE A 174 11.69 2.57 0.08
CA ILE A 174 11.76 3.38 -1.14
C ILE A 174 11.57 4.86 -0.84
N ASN A 175 10.54 5.24 -0.09
CA ASN A 175 10.18 6.65 0.11
C ASN A 175 10.94 7.28 1.27
N HIS A 176 11.13 6.59 2.41
CA HIS A 176 11.82 7.20 3.56
C HIS A 176 13.34 7.14 3.44
N HIS A 177 13.89 6.01 2.99
CA HIS A 177 15.33 5.77 3.01
C HIS A 177 16.03 6.09 1.68
N LEU A 178 15.51 5.59 0.54
CA LEU A 178 16.16 5.74 -0.77
C LEU A 178 15.86 7.10 -1.41
N LEU A 179 14.59 7.38 -1.69
CA LEU A 179 14.13 8.59 -2.38
C LEU A 179 14.04 9.80 -1.44
N LYS A 180 13.85 9.54 -0.14
CA LYS A 180 13.70 10.55 0.90
C LYS A 180 12.60 11.56 0.56
N LEU A 181 11.43 11.06 0.17
CA LEU A 181 10.25 11.88 -0.16
C LEU A 181 9.62 12.49 1.09
N HIS A 182 9.60 11.72 2.17
CA HIS A 182 9.15 12.11 3.49
C HIS A 182 9.87 11.26 4.56
N ASN A 183 9.75 11.65 5.83
CA ASN A 183 10.08 10.80 6.96
C ASN A 183 8.78 10.38 7.66
N VAL A 184 8.78 9.31 8.45
CA VAL A 184 7.59 8.86 9.21
C VAL A 184 7.06 9.93 10.19
N ARG A 185 7.94 10.83 10.65
CA ARG A 185 7.57 11.96 11.49
C ARG A 185 8.55 13.10 11.29
N GLU A 186 8.14 14.11 10.53
CA GLU A 186 9.02 15.21 10.10
C GLU A 186 9.53 16.07 11.27
N VAL A 187 8.72 16.23 12.31
CA VAL A 187 9.01 17.11 13.46
C VAL A 187 9.72 16.40 14.61
N ALA A 188 10.10 15.12 14.45
CA ALA A 188 10.72 14.36 15.52
C ALA A 188 12.18 14.79 15.77
N LEU A 189 12.60 14.84 17.04
CA LEU A 189 14.00 15.10 17.41
C LEU A 189 14.95 14.01 16.87
N ASN A 190 14.50 12.76 16.82
CA ASN A 190 15.26 11.62 16.29
C ASN A 190 14.51 10.98 15.12
N ILE A 191 14.59 11.62 13.94
CA ILE A 191 13.96 11.14 12.70
C ILE A 191 14.36 9.69 12.36
N PRO A 192 15.65 9.28 12.42
CA PRO A 192 16.02 7.90 12.11
C PRO A 192 15.28 6.85 12.96
N ALA A 193 15.05 7.12 14.24
CA ALA A 193 14.34 6.18 15.12
C ALA A 193 12.90 5.91 14.64
N TRP A 194 12.20 6.91 14.12
CA TRP A 194 10.85 6.74 13.58
C TRP A 194 10.84 5.96 12.26
N ASN A 195 11.78 6.26 11.35
CA ASN A 195 11.90 5.53 10.09
C ASN A 195 12.24 4.05 10.31
N TRP A 196 13.19 3.75 11.21
CA TRP A 196 13.50 2.36 11.57
C TRP A 196 12.39 1.69 12.38
N GLY A 197 11.73 2.42 13.28
CA GLY A 197 10.59 1.92 14.03
C GLY A 197 9.44 1.48 13.13
N PHE A 198 9.18 2.22 12.05
CA PHE A 198 8.20 1.85 11.03
C PHE A 198 8.56 0.53 10.34
N LEU A 199 9.83 0.32 9.94
CA LEU A 199 10.27 -0.95 9.37
C LEU A 199 10.18 -2.11 10.37
N VAL A 200 10.53 -1.89 11.65
CA VAL A 200 10.39 -2.90 12.70
C VAL A 200 8.92 -3.28 12.91
N PHE A 201 8.02 -2.30 12.99
CA PHE A 201 6.58 -2.55 13.07
C PHE A 201 6.08 -3.38 11.87
N SER A 202 6.60 -3.09 10.68
CA SER A 202 6.26 -3.82 9.45
C SER A 202 6.70 -5.29 9.50
N VAL A 203 7.91 -5.56 10.01
CA VAL A 203 8.39 -6.92 10.24
C VAL A 203 7.50 -7.67 11.25
N LEU A 204 7.05 -7.00 12.32
CA LEU A 204 6.13 -7.59 13.28
C LEU A 204 4.77 -7.96 12.66
N LEU A 205 4.21 -7.10 11.80
CA LEU A 205 3.00 -7.42 11.03
C LEU A 205 3.20 -8.65 10.14
N ILE A 206 4.35 -8.76 9.46
CA ILE A 206 4.67 -9.91 8.61
C ILE A 206 4.78 -11.19 9.44
N ILE A 207 5.48 -11.15 10.58
CA ILE A 207 5.64 -12.31 11.47
C ILE A 207 4.28 -12.76 12.02
N ALA A 208 3.44 -11.82 12.46
CA ALA A 208 2.10 -12.11 12.95
C ALA A 208 1.23 -12.72 11.84
N GLY A 209 1.25 -12.12 10.64
CA GLY A 209 0.50 -12.61 9.49
C GLY A 209 0.94 -14.01 9.05
N TYR A 210 2.25 -14.25 8.99
CA TYR A 210 2.82 -15.56 8.68
C TYR A 210 2.43 -16.61 9.73
N SER A 211 2.46 -16.27 11.02
CA SER A 211 2.07 -17.19 12.09
C SER A 211 0.61 -17.61 11.99
N LEU A 212 -0.29 -16.67 11.67
CA LEU A 212 -1.71 -16.96 11.44
C LEU A 212 -1.92 -17.88 10.23
N VAL A 213 -1.26 -17.59 9.10
CA VAL A 213 -1.38 -18.41 7.89
C VAL A 213 -0.93 -19.85 8.10
N ASN A 214 0.07 -20.07 8.97
CA ASN A 214 0.61 -21.41 9.27
C ASN A 214 -0.05 -22.10 10.48
N THR A 215 -1.05 -21.48 11.11
CA THR A 215 -1.78 -22.14 12.19
C THR A 215 -2.60 -23.29 11.60
N LYS A 216 -2.29 -24.53 12.01
CA LYS A 216 -3.11 -25.69 11.65
C LYS A 216 -4.52 -25.48 12.21
N LYS A 217 -5.57 -25.71 11.40
CA LYS A 217 -6.93 -25.81 11.95
C LYS A 217 -6.89 -26.91 13.01
N VAL A 218 -7.07 -26.55 14.27
CA VAL A 218 -7.62 -27.49 15.25
C VAL A 218 -9.05 -27.67 14.78
N THR A 219 -9.30 -28.84 14.17
CA THR A 219 -10.62 -29.28 13.71
C THR A 219 -11.64 -29.21 14.82
#